data_AF-A0AAW1RGJ2-F1
#
_entry.id   AF-A0AAW1RGJ2-F1
#
_cell.length_a   1.000
_cell.length_b   1.000
_cell.length_c   1.000
_cell.angle_alpha   90.00
_cell.angle_beta   90.00
_cell.angle_gamma   90.00
#
_symmetry.space_group_name_H-M   'P 1'
#
loop_
_entity.id
_entity.type
_entity.pdbx_description
1 polymer ?
#
loop_
_entity_poly.entity_id
_entity_poly.type
_entity_poly.pdbx_seq_one_letter_code
_entity_poly.pdbx_strand_id
1 'polypeptide(L)'
;MSFGDSNDRNIINDYCAKPEPHPPRHEIDSIRACWHANLTMTWQPLVGIHPTGPYWQGIQGSPPQRLQHGLIAQLRTFQSPPDFITFSSNLWDLWGWGNHKPEILTNNQVEAAALQEWAEHMSALMTQIEVNVPAETMLIYRTGAPGSWGQCPNKDGTPIANYVGVTLHHMLQLNMAAREVLERHPRWHLMDLELLLADFKCPQEYLRDFVHVDAYVAWNILNIYLNMLQTFWENHGEPPWRR
;
A
#
# COMPACT_ATOMS: atom_id res chain seq x y z
N MET A 1 10.34 -2.31 3.34
CA MET A 1 10.12 -0.90 2.94
C MET A 1 8.72 -0.79 2.36
N SER A 2 7.94 0.25 2.65
CA SER A 2 6.60 0.39 2.09
C SER A 2 6.35 1.72 1.40
N PHE A 3 5.64 1.63 0.28
CA PHE A 3 5.11 2.73 -0.50
C PHE A 3 3.61 2.56 -0.60
N GLY A 4 2.82 3.60 -0.30
CA GLY A 4 1.41 3.53 -0.60
C GLY A 4 0.49 4.02 0.48
N ASP A 5 -0.63 3.30 0.59
CA ASP A 5 -1.77 3.72 1.38
C ASP A 5 -1.48 3.82 2.89
N SER A 6 -2.47 4.31 3.60
CA SER A 6 -2.41 4.49 5.05
C SER A 6 -2.48 3.17 5.84
N ASN A 7 -2.79 2.02 5.22
CA ASN A 7 -2.71 0.71 5.87
C ASN A 7 -1.25 0.31 6.12
N ASP A 8 -0.36 0.53 5.16
CA ASP A 8 1.07 0.24 5.32
C ASP A 8 1.72 1.09 6.42
N ARG A 9 1.32 2.36 6.51
CA ARG A 9 1.68 3.23 7.62
C ARG A 9 1.27 2.64 8.96
N ASN A 10 0.05 2.12 9.05
CA ASN A 10 -0.49 1.60 10.29
C ASN A 10 0.18 0.28 10.70
N ILE A 11 0.56 -0.58 9.75
CA ILE A 11 1.37 -1.77 10.04
C ILE A 11 2.68 -1.37 10.73
N ILE A 12 3.38 -0.36 10.21
CA ILE A 12 4.61 0.12 10.81
C ILE A 12 4.34 0.76 12.17
N ASN A 13 3.35 1.66 12.27
CA ASN A 13 3.04 2.32 13.53
C ASN A 13 2.69 1.32 14.64
N ASP A 14 1.89 0.29 14.35
CA ASP A 14 1.50 -0.71 15.34
C ASP A 14 2.67 -1.60 15.75
N TYR A 15 3.54 -1.96 14.79
CA TYR A 15 4.78 -2.69 15.08
C TYR A 15 5.67 -1.89 16.04
N CYS A 16 5.78 -0.58 15.79
CA CYS A 16 6.71 0.32 16.47
C CYS A 16 6.14 1.00 17.73
N ALA A 17 4.84 0.90 17.98
CA ALA A 17 4.17 1.46 19.16
C ALA A 17 4.38 0.63 20.45
N LYS A 18 5.16 -0.46 20.40
CA LYS A 18 5.59 -1.16 21.61
C LYS A 18 6.63 -0.31 22.36
N PRO A 19 6.49 -0.11 23.69
CA PRO A 19 7.21 0.91 24.43
C PRO A 19 8.65 0.46 24.75
N GLU A 20 9.65 1.22 24.29
CA GLU A 20 10.92 1.50 25.01
C GLU A 20 11.70 2.65 24.30
N PRO A 21 12.70 3.29 24.97
CA PRO A 21 12.96 4.72 24.85
C PRO A 21 13.56 5.11 23.51
N HIS A 22 13.00 6.18 22.95
CA HIS A 22 13.26 6.73 21.62
C HIS A 22 14.76 6.84 21.25
N PRO A 23 15.19 6.27 20.12
CA PRO A 23 16.24 6.91 19.33
C PRO A 23 15.67 8.19 18.66
N PRO A 24 16.52 9.14 18.26
CA PRO A 24 16.07 10.41 17.72
C PRO A 24 15.26 10.18 16.45
N ARG A 25 14.04 10.72 16.39
CA ARG A 25 13.29 10.85 15.14
C ARG A 25 14.11 11.74 14.20
N HIS A 26 14.80 11.15 13.25
CA HIS A 26 15.22 11.88 12.06
C HIS A 26 14.06 11.82 11.08
N GLU A 27 13.16 12.82 11.16
CA GLU A 27 12.29 13.13 10.04
C GLU A 27 13.19 13.70 8.94
N ILE A 28 13.59 12.85 7.98
CA ILE A 28 14.08 13.35 6.70
C ILE A 28 12.82 13.76 5.92
N ASP A 29 12.22 14.88 6.34
CA ASP A 29 11.06 15.66 5.83
C ASP A 29 9.82 14.95 5.23
N SER A 30 9.77 13.62 5.15
CA SER A 30 8.59 12.83 4.74
C SER A 30 8.73 11.32 4.96
N ILE A 31 9.93 10.79 5.21
CA ILE A 31 10.16 9.35 5.40
C ILE A 31 10.15 9.03 6.89
N ARG A 32 9.27 8.10 7.29
CA ARG A 32 9.26 7.53 8.64
C ARG A 32 10.01 6.21 8.63
N ALA A 33 10.94 6.06 9.55
CA ALA A 33 11.71 4.84 9.74
C ALA A 33 11.54 4.32 11.17
N CYS A 34 11.51 3.01 11.31
CA CYS A 34 11.43 2.31 12.56
C CYS A 34 12.43 1.17 12.57
N TRP A 35 13.27 1.18 13.60
CA TRP A 35 14.23 0.13 13.89
C TRP A 35 13.79 -0.54 15.18
N HIS A 36 13.36 -1.79 15.08
CA HIS A 36 12.97 -2.56 16.25
C HIS A 36 13.41 -4.01 16.08
N ALA A 37 14.17 -4.51 17.05
CA ALA A 37 14.91 -5.77 16.95
C ALA A 37 15.74 -5.84 15.64
N ASN A 38 15.62 -6.93 14.88
CA ASN A 38 16.34 -7.14 13.61
C ASN A 38 15.56 -6.65 12.38
N LEU A 39 14.48 -5.88 12.58
CA LEU A 39 13.63 -5.38 11.50
C LEU A 39 13.78 -3.86 11.36
N THR A 40 14.13 -3.44 10.14
CA THR A 40 14.06 -2.04 9.73
C THR A 40 12.89 -1.87 8.79
N MET A 41 11.90 -1.07 9.20
CA MET A 41 10.76 -0.72 8.37
C MET A 41 10.77 0.77 8.08
N THR A 42 10.52 1.13 6.82
CA THR A 42 10.31 2.52 6.42
C THR A 42 8.99 2.65 5.71
N TRP A 43 8.36 3.80 5.84
CA TRP A 43 7.25 4.22 5.02
C TRP A 43 7.35 5.69 4.70
N GLN A 44 6.91 6.03 3.50
CA GLN A 44 6.70 7.40 3.08
C GLN A 44 5.26 7.54 2.60
N PRO A 45 4.55 8.59 3.04
CA PRO A 45 3.32 8.97 2.39
C PRO A 45 3.66 9.37 0.96
N LEU A 46 3.15 8.63 -0.02
CA LEU A 46 3.23 9.02 -1.42
C LEU A 46 2.16 10.07 -1.75
N VAL A 47 2.06 11.13 -0.94
CA VAL A 47 1.18 12.26 -1.25
C VAL A 47 1.75 12.95 -2.48
N GLY A 48 0.97 13.01 -3.57
CA GLY A 48 1.36 13.68 -4.81
C GLY A 48 2.23 12.85 -5.77
N ILE A 49 2.33 11.52 -5.61
CA ILE A 49 3.02 10.61 -6.55
C ILE A 49 2.02 9.73 -7.33
N HIS A 50 0.75 10.10 -7.37
CA HIS A 50 -0.19 9.47 -8.30
C HIS A 50 0.22 9.88 -9.74
N PRO A 51 0.29 8.93 -10.69
CA PRO A 51 0.66 9.21 -12.09
C PRO A 51 -0.18 10.31 -12.77
N THR A 52 -1.46 10.44 -12.42
CA THR A 52 -2.35 11.53 -12.84
C THR A 52 -3.09 12.25 -11.72
N GLY A 53 -2.75 11.99 -10.45
CA GLY A 53 -3.52 12.52 -9.34
C GLY A 53 -3.32 14.02 -9.15
N PRO A 54 -4.32 14.72 -8.59
CA PRO A 54 -4.25 16.15 -8.37
C PRO A 54 -2.99 16.53 -7.58
N TYR A 55 -2.45 17.72 -7.85
CA TYR A 55 -1.32 18.34 -7.16
C TYR A 55 -1.63 18.56 -5.67
N TRP A 56 -1.68 17.49 -4.91
CA TRP A 56 -1.81 17.54 -3.48
C TRP A 56 -0.46 18.03 -2.93
N GLN A 57 -0.47 19.27 -2.41
CA GLN A 57 0.65 19.92 -1.71
C GLN A 57 1.74 20.62 -2.56
N GLY A 58 1.46 21.00 -3.81
CA GLY A 58 2.37 21.89 -4.57
C GLY A 58 3.72 21.28 -4.97
N ILE A 59 3.80 19.94 -5.02
CA ILE A 59 5.03 19.21 -5.36
C ILE A 59 5.34 19.36 -6.86
N GLN A 60 6.54 19.85 -7.17
CA GLN A 60 7.05 20.06 -8.53
C GLN A 60 7.59 18.76 -9.17
N GLY A 61 7.67 18.73 -10.50
CA GLY A 61 8.20 17.60 -11.29
C GLY A 61 7.13 16.73 -11.94
N SER A 62 7.52 15.93 -12.94
CA SER A 62 6.63 14.96 -13.58
C SER A 62 6.35 13.76 -12.66
N PRO A 63 5.24 13.03 -12.82
CA PRO A 63 4.93 11.89 -11.96
C PRO A 63 6.04 10.82 -11.90
N PRO A 64 6.66 10.40 -13.02
CA PRO A 64 7.81 9.48 -12.97
C PRO A 64 9.01 10.05 -12.19
N GLN A 65 9.32 11.34 -12.35
CA GLN A 65 10.41 12.00 -11.61
C GLN A 65 10.13 12.01 -10.11
N ARG A 66 8.89 12.29 -9.71
CA ARG A 66 8.49 12.31 -8.29
C ARG A 66 8.55 10.90 -7.68
N LEU A 67 8.09 9.88 -8.39
CA LEU A 67 8.26 8.49 -7.96
C LEU A 67 9.73 8.16 -7.79
N GLN A 68 10.55 8.44 -8.80
CA GLN A 68 11.97 8.14 -8.75
C GLN A 68 12.64 8.85 -7.57
N HIS A 69 12.34 10.13 -7.35
CA HIS A 69 12.87 10.88 -6.20
C HIS A 69 12.44 10.27 -4.86
N GLY A 70 11.15 9.94 -4.68
CA GLY A 70 10.65 9.29 -3.46
C GLY A 70 11.27 7.91 -3.24
N LEU A 71 11.35 7.11 -4.29
CA LEU A 71 11.96 5.78 -4.27
C LEU A 71 13.43 5.85 -3.89
N ILE A 72 14.21 6.68 -4.58
CA ILE A 72 15.65 6.87 -4.29
C ILE A 72 15.85 7.43 -2.88
N ALA A 73 15.03 8.39 -2.44
CA ALA A 73 15.13 8.96 -1.09
C ALA A 73 14.91 7.89 -0.01
N GLN A 74 13.90 7.03 -0.16
CA GLN A 74 13.70 5.94 0.78
C GLN A 74 14.81 4.87 0.70
N LEU A 75 15.27 4.49 -0.50
CA LEU A 75 16.36 3.51 -0.64
C LEU A 75 17.63 3.98 0.08
N ARG A 76 17.92 5.30 0.05
CA ARG A 76 19.04 5.92 0.80
C ARG A 76 18.86 5.89 2.31
N THR A 77 17.67 5.61 2.83
CA THR A 77 17.42 5.47 4.27
C THR A 77 17.97 4.15 4.83
N PHE A 78 18.17 3.14 3.98
CA PHE A 78 18.74 1.88 4.39
C PHE A 78 20.26 1.86 4.19
N GLN A 79 20.98 1.21 5.11
CA GLN A 79 22.43 0.98 4.99
C GLN A 79 22.78 -0.08 3.92
N SER A 80 21.83 -0.96 3.63
CA SER A 80 21.86 -1.98 2.59
C SER A 80 20.55 -1.93 1.79
N PRO A 81 20.45 -2.51 0.59
CA PRO A 81 19.16 -2.63 -0.07
C PRO A 81 18.10 -3.29 0.83
N PRO A 82 16.81 -2.87 0.74
CA PRO A 82 15.74 -3.50 1.50
C PRO A 82 15.52 -4.93 1.00
N ASP A 83 15.17 -5.84 1.91
CA ASP A 83 14.89 -7.24 1.51
C ASP A 83 13.59 -7.36 0.70
N PHE A 84 12.60 -6.53 1.03
CA PHE A 84 11.39 -6.38 0.24
C PHE A 84 10.84 -4.95 0.23
N ILE A 85 10.11 -4.65 -0.83
CA ILE A 85 9.35 -3.42 -1.03
C ILE A 85 7.89 -3.77 -1.24
N THR A 86 7.00 -3.18 -0.45
CA THR A 86 5.55 -3.28 -0.62
C THR A 86 5.00 -2.03 -1.30
N PHE A 87 4.07 -2.20 -2.24
CA PHE A 87 3.33 -1.13 -2.89
C PHE A 87 1.81 -1.36 -2.86
N SER A 88 1.03 -0.30 -2.58
CA SER A 88 -0.44 -0.31 -2.63
C SER A 88 -0.99 1.11 -2.89
N SER A 89 -1.94 1.30 -3.81
CA SER A 89 -2.45 2.66 -4.13
C SER A 89 -3.97 2.85 -4.03
N ASN A 90 -4.73 1.75 -4.03
CA ASN A 90 -6.17 1.74 -4.34
C ASN A 90 -7.01 2.68 -3.47
N LEU A 91 -6.72 2.75 -2.16
CA LEU A 91 -7.50 3.57 -1.23
C LEU A 91 -7.44 5.07 -1.54
N TRP A 92 -6.25 5.60 -1.84
CA TRP A 92 -6.08 7.03 -2.11
C TRP A 92 -6.55 7.42 -3.52
N ASP A 93 -6.47 6.50 -4.48
CA ASP A 93 -7.01 6.69 -5.83
C ASP A 93 -8.54 6.84 -5.76
N LEU A 94 -9.23 5.93 -5.05
CA LEU A 94 -10.68 6.04 -4.81
C LEU A 94 -11.07 7.29 -4.04
N TRP A 95 -10.31 7.64 -3.00
CA TRP A 95 -10.57 8.85 -2.23
C TRP A 95 -10.41 10.11 -3.09
N GLY A 96 -9.39 10.15 -3.94
CA GLY A 96 -9.15 11.24 -4.88
C GLY A 96 -10.29 11.38 -5.89
N TRP A 97 -10.73 10.26 -6.50
CA TRP A 97 -11.88 10.27 -7.40
C TRP A 97 -13.16 10.69 -6.67
N GLY A 98 -13.45 10.15 -5.49
CA GLY A 98 -14.65 10.50 -4.72
C GLY A 98 -14.74 11.99 -4.34
N ASN A 99 -13.61 12.65 -4.05
CA ASN A 99 -13.61 14.05 -3.62
C ASN A 99 -13.41 15.07 -4.75
N HIS A 100 -12.80 14.68 -5.87
CA HIS A 100 -12.39 15.63 -6.92
C HIS A 100 -12.90 15.30 -8.32
N LYS A 101 -13.24 14.04 -8.58
CA LYS A 101 -13.75 13.56 -9.86
C LYS A 101 -14.89 12.56 -9.64
N PRO A 102 -15.95 12.93 -8.90
CA PRO A 102 -17.00 11.99 -8.49
C PRO A 102 -17.71 11.34 -9.68
N GLU A 103 -17.68 11.95 -10.86
CA GLU A 103 -18.19 11.38 -12.11
C GLU A 103 -17.51 10.09 -12.55
N ILE A 104 -16.27 9.83 -12.09
CA ILE A 104 -15.57 8.55 -12.32
C ILE A 104 -16.21 7.41 -11.51
N LEU A 105 -16.86 7.75 -10.38
CA LEU A 105 -17.44 6.81 -9.44
C LEU A 105 -18.97 6.88 -9.51
N THR A 106 -19.56 6.13 -10.43
CA THR A 106 -21.02 6.13 -10.62
C THR A 106 -21.65 4.87 -10.03
N ASN A 107 -22.57 5.07 -9.08
CA ASN A 107 -23.23 3.97 -8.36
C ASN A 107 -22.20 3.03 -7.70
N ASN A 108 -22.09 1.80 -8.23
CA ASN A 108 -21.19 0.74 -7.79
C ASN A 108 -20.12 0.44 -8.85
N GLN A 109 -19.82 1.38 -9.74
CA GLN A 109 -18.96 1.18 -10.90
C GLN A 109 -17.91 2.30 -11.01
N VAL A 110 -16.69 1.90 -11.35
CA VAL A 110 -15.64 2.82 -11.79
C VAL A 110 -15.78 2.96 -13.31
N GLU A 111 -15.69 4.18 -13.83
CA GLU A 111 -15.71 4.42 -15.27
C GLU A 111 -14.61 3.59 -15.96
N ALA A 112 -14.97 2.82 -17.00
CA ALA A 112 -14.04 1.91 -17.67
C ALA A 112 -12.81 2.62 -18.24
N ALA A 113 -12.97 3.84 -18.78
CA ALA A 113 -11.87 4.63 -19.29
C ALA A 113 -10.89 5.04 -18.18
N ALA A 114 -11.40 5.43 -17.01
CA ALA A 114 -10.59 5.77 -15.85
C ALA A 114 -9.87 4.54 -15.27
N LEU A 115 -10.51 3.36 -15.27
CA LEU A 115 -9.88 2.12 -14.83
C LEU A 115 -8.75 1.68 -15.76
N GLN A 116 -8.95 1.81 -17.08
CA GLN A 116 -7.92 1.55 -18.09
C GLN A 116 -6.73 2.51 -17.94
N GLU A 117 -7.00 3.82 -17.84
CA GLU A 117 -5.98 4.83 -17.59
C GLU A 117 -5.21 4.54 -16.29
N TRP A 118 -5.92 4.18 -15.22
CA TRP A 118 -5.31 3.80 -13.95
C TRP A 118 -4.39 2.57 -14.10
N ALA A 119 -4.83 1.53 -14.83
CA ALA A 119 -4.05 0.32 -15.04
C ALA A 119 -2.77 0.56 -15.86
N GLU A 120 -2.82 1.44 -16.86
CA GLU A 120 -1.65 1.88 -17.63
C GLU A 120 -0.65 2.63 -16.75
N HIS A 121 -1.15 3.53 -15.92
CA HIS A 121 -0.36 4.27 -14.95
C HIS A 121 0.28 3.38 -13.90
N MET A 122 -0.47 2.41 -13.38
CA MET A 122 0.01 1.42 -12.43
C MET A 122 1.14 0.57 -13.05
N SER A 123 0.96 0.10 -14.29
CA SER A 123 1.98 -0.67 -15.02
C SER A 123 3.26 0.14 -15.27
N ALA A 124 3.12 1.40 -15.68
CA ALA A 124 4.26 2.30 -15.85
C ALA A 124 5.01 2.52 -14.52
N LEU A 125 4.27 2.68 -13.42
CA LEU A 125 4.84 2.83 -12.07
C LEU A 125 5.63 1.58 -11.64
N MET A 126 5.05 0.40 -11.82
CA MET A 126 5.69 -0.87 -11.48
C MET A 126 6.98 -1.05 -12.28
N THR A 127 6.97 -0.73 -13.58
CA THR A 127 8.19 -0.73 -14.43
C THR A 127 9.27 0.20 -13.86
N GLN A 128 8.89 1.42 -13.45
CA GLN A 128 9.83 2.38 -12.88
C GLN A 128 10.45 1.87 -11.56
N ILE A 129 9.67 1.20 -10.71
CA ILE A 129 10.19 0.59 -9.48
C ILE A 129 11.14 -0.56 -9.82
N GLU A 130 10.77 -1.46 -10.74
CA GLU A 130 11.60 -2.58 -11.16
C GLU A 130 12.99 -2.16 -11.66
N VAL A 131 13.08 -1.09 -12.46
CA VAL A 131 14.38 -0.65 -13.01
C VAL A 131 15.26 0.09 -11.99
N ASN A 132 14.69 0.57 -10.88
CA ASN A 132 15.42 1.35 -9.86
C ASN A 132 15.71 0.54 -8.58
N VAL A 133 15.18 -0.67 -8.44
CA VAL A 133 15.35 -1.51 -7.24
C VAL A 133 16.20 -2.74 -7.56
N PRO A 134 17.22 -3.09 -6.74
CA PRO A 134 18.07 -4.27 -6.92
C PRO A 134 17.27 -5.55 -7.16
N ALA A 135 17.71 -6.40 -8.08
CA ALA A 135 16.96 -7.57 -8.53
C ALA A 135 16.65 -8.56 -7.39
N GLU A 136 17.49 -8.62 -6.38
CA GLU A 136 17.39 -9.49 -5.21
C GLU A 136 16.41 -8.96 -4.15
N THR A 137 15.94 -7.71 -4.28
CA THR A 137 14.85 -7.18 -3.46
C THR A 137 13.51 -7.67 -4.01
N MET A 138 12.74 -8.33 -3.14
CA MET A 138 11.39 -8.83 -3.45
C MET A 138 10.42 -7.65 -3.59
N LEU A 139 9.67 -7.60 -4.70
CA LEU A 139 8.63 -6.58 -4.92
C LEU A 139 7.26 -7.19 -4.63
N ILE A 140 6.48 -6.56 -3.76
CA ILE A 140 5.16 -7.04 -3.35
C ILE A 140 4.13 -5.97 -3.69
N TYR A 141 3.08 -6.35 -4.39
CA TYR A 141 1.88 -5.53 -4.49
C TYR A 141 0.82 -6.05 -3.52
N ARG A 142 0.22 -5.15 -2.75
CA ARG A 142 -0.87 -5.48 -1.83
C ARG A 142 -2.19 -4.90 -2.33
N THR A 143 -3.20 -5.76 -2.50
CA THR A 143 -4.57 -5.30 -2.76
C THR A 143 -5.11 -4.47 -1.60
N GLY A 144 -6.10 -3.63 -1.88
CA GLY A 144 -6.76 -2.82 -0.85
C GLY A 144 -7.74 -3.66 -0.04
N ALA A 145 -7.87 -3.36 1.25
CA ALA A 145 -8.89 -3.96 2.09
C ALA A 145 -10.29 -3.53 1.60
N PRO A 146 -11.22 -4.46 1.39
CA PRO A 146 -12.59 -4.11 1.05
C PRO A 146 -13.23 -3.29 2.18
N GLY A 147 -13.95 -2.22 1.81
CA GLY A 147 -14.75 -1.42 2.75
C GLY A 147 -16.10 -2.07 3.07
N SER A 148 -16.92 -1.40 3.89
CA SER A 148 -18.22 -1.94 4.32
C SER A 148 -19.38 -1.74 3.35
N TRP A 149 -20.38 -2.61 3.45
CA TRP A 149 -21.75 -2.37 2.97
C TRP A 149 -22.75 -2.47 4.12
N GLY A 150 -23.40 -1.34 4.46
CA GLY A 150 -24.79 -1.21 4.92
C GLY A 150 -25.40 -2.06 6.05
N GLN A 151 -24.72 -3.04 6.65
CA GLN A 151 -25.35 -3.98 7.61
C GLN A 151 -24.56 -4.25 8.88
N CYS A 152 -23.29 -3.86 8.96
CA CYS A 152 -22.52 -4.04 10.18
C CYS A 152 -22.59 -2.75 11.02
N PRO A 153 -23.23 -2.76 12.20
CA PRO A 153 -23.18 -1.63 13.11
C PRO A 153 -21.74 -1.40 13.56
N ASN A 154 -21.33 -0.14 13.73
CA ASN A 154 -20.05 0.14 14.39
C ASN A 154 -20.01 -0.49 15.79
N LYS A 155 -18.80 -0.63 16.37
CA LYS A 155 -18.64 -1.08 17.76
C LYS A 155 -19.42 -0.23 18.77
N ASP A 156 -19.79 1.00 18.40
CA ASP A 156 -20.62 1.94 19.18
C ASP A 156 -22.09 2.04 18.69
N GLY A 157 -22.51 1.19 17.75
CA GLY A 157 -23.87 1.17 17.21
C GLY A 157 -24.18 2.23 16.15
N THR A 158 -23.22 3.08 15.77
CA THR A 158 -23.44 4.08 14.72
C THR A 158 -23.43 3.43 13.33
N PRO A 159 -24.33 3.85 12.40
CA PRO A 159 -24.24 3.45 11.01
C PRO A 159 -22.89 3.89 10.44
N ILE A 160 -22.24 3.01 9.69
CA ILE A 160 -21.00 3.34 9.00
C ILE A 160 -21.28 4.49 8.02
N ALA A 161 -20.63 5.63 8.26
CA ALA A 161 -20.64 6.72 7.29
C ALA A 161 -19.98 6.22 6.00
N ASN A 162 -20.65 6.36 4.87
CA ASN A 162 -20.06 6.11 3.56
C ASN A 162 -18.84 7.03 3.43
N TYR A 163 -17.63 6.47 3.55
CA TYR A 163 -16.42 7.22 3.22
C TYR A 163 -16.49 7.54 1.72
N VAL A 164 -16.64 8.82 1.39
CA VAL A 164 -16.94 9.28 0.03
C VAL A 164 -15.95 8.63 -0.96
N GLY A 165 -16.48 7.84 -1.91
CA GLY A 165 -15.73 7.19 -2.99
C GLY A 165 -15.25 5.76 -2.72
N VAL A 166 -15.07 5.34 -1.47
CA VAL A 166 -14.54 4.01 -1.11
C VAL A 166 -15.68 3.05 -0.82
N THR A 167 -16.45 2.71 -1.85
CA THR A 167 -17.41 1.60 -1.73
C THR A 167 -16.68 0.27 -1.88
N LEU A 168 -17.24 -0.79 -1.28
CA LEU A 168 -16.80 -2.16 -1.52
C LEU A 168 -16.59 -2.42 -3.02
N HIS A 169 -17.58 -2.08 -3.84
CA HIS A 169 -17.56 -2.36 -5.27
C HIS A 169 -16.44 -1.65 -6.04
N HIS A 170 -16.13 -0.39 -5.70
CA HIS A 170 -15.04 0.32 -6.36
C HIS A 170 -13.67 -0.26 -5.97
N MET A 171 -13.51 -0.67 -4.71
CA MET A 171 -12.28 -1.36 -4.26
C MET A 171 -12.09 -2.70 -4.98
N LEU A 172 -13.15 -3.50 -5.10
CA LEU A 172 -13.10 -4.79 -5.82
C LEU A 172 -12.69 -4.60 -7.29
N GLN A 173 -13.21 -3.57 -7.97
CA GLN A 173 -12.84 -3.26 -9.36
C GLN A 173 -11.36 -2.86 -9.49
N LEU A 174 -10.85 -2.03 -8.59
CA LEU A 174 -9.43 -1.67 -8.57
C LEU A 174 -8.52 -2.85 -8.23
N ASN A 175 -8.91 -3.69 -7.26
CA ASN A 175 -8.15 -4.90 -6.93
C ASN A 175 -8.11 -5.86 -8.12
N MET A 176 -9.22 -6.04 -8.84
CA MET A 176 -9.26 -6.84 -10.06
C MET A 176 -8.33 -6.26 -11.15
N ALA A 177 -8.43 -4.97 -11.45
CA ALA A 177 -7.54 -4.32 -12.42
C ALA A 177 -6.06 -4.42 -12.00
N ALA A 178 -5.77 -4.34 -10.70
CA ALA A 178 -4.41 -4.52 -10.20
C ALA A 178 -3.87 -5.93 -10.47
N ARG A 179 -4.68 -6.97 -10.25
CA ARG A 179 -4.30 -8.36 -10.55
C ARG A 179 -3.96 -8.53 -12.04
N GLU A 180 -4.76 -7.95 -12.94
CA GLU A 180 -4.48 -7.96 -14.38
C GLU A 180 -3.20 -7.18 -14.75
N VAL A 181 -2.90 -6.09 -14.05
CA VAL A 181 -1.61 -5.39 -14.21
C VAL A 181 -0.47 -6.31 -13.76
N LEU A 182 -0.59 -6.97 -12.62
CA LEU A 182 0.44 -7.84 -12.06
C LEU A 182 0.84 -8.99 -12.98
N GLU A 183 -0.10 -9.55 -13.76
CA GLU A 183 0.21 -10.60 -14.75
C GLU A 183 1.26 -10.17 -15.78
N ARG A 184 1.37 -8.86 -16.04
CA ARG A 184 2.36 -8.27 -16.96
C ARG A 184 3.69 -7.94 -16.27
N HIS A 185 3.77 -8.09 -14.95
CA HIS A 185 4.87 -7.69 -14.09
C HIS A 185 5.39 -8.89 -13.27
N PRO A 186 6.08 -9.87 -13.90
CA PRO A 186 6.42 -11.15 -13.27
C PRO A 186 7.38 -11.05 -12.08
N ARG A 187 8.02 -9.89 -11.87
CA ARG A 187 8.87 -9.64 -10.69
C ARG A 187 8.04 -9.33 -9.43
N TRP A 188 6.76 -9.01 -9.58
CA TRP A 188 5.90 -8.64 -8.48
C TRP A 188 5.15 -9.84 -7.93
N HIS A 189 5.20 -9.96 -6.62
CA HIS A 189 4.41 -10.93 -5.86
C HIS A 189 3.11 -10.28 -5.39
N LEU A 190 2.00 -11.00 -5.55
CA LEU A 190 0.70 -10.54 -5.04
C LEU A 190 0.55 -10.95 -3.57
N MET A 191 0.26 -9.98 -2.71
CA MET A 191 -0.36 -10.20 -1.41
C MET A 191 -1.83 -9.80 -1.51
N ASP A 192 -2.72 -10.80 -1.61
CA ASP A 192 -4.13 -10.58 -1.85
C ASP A 192 -4.91 -10.37 -0.55
N LEU A 193 -4.86 -9.14 -0.02
CA LEU A 193 -5.55 -8.74 1.19
C LEU A 193 -7.07 -8.87 1.06
N GLU A 194 -7.65 -8.62 -0.13
CA GLU A 194 -9.08 -8.82 -0.38
C GLU A 194 -9.48 -10.28 -0.12
N LEU A 195 -8.74 -11.23 -0.68
CA LEU A 195 -9.02 -12.65 -0.50
C LEU A 195 -8.80 -13.10 0.96
N LEU A 196 -7.72 -12.62 1.59
CA LEU A 196 -7.43 -12.91 3.00
C LEU A 196 -8.52 -12.41 3.96
N LEU A 197 -9.24 -11.36 3.57
CA LEU A 197 -10.29 -10.76 4.38
C LEU A 197 -11.71 -11.23 3.99
N ALA A 198 -11.85 -12.04 2.94
CA ALA A 198 -13.13 -12.45 2.38
C ALA A 198 -14.00 -13.26 3.36
N ASP A 199 -13.37 -13.96 4.31
CA ASP A 199 -14.06 -14.80 5.30
C ASP A 199 -14.64 -14.03 6.49
N PHE A 200 -14.24 -12.76 6.68
CA PHE A 200 -14.81 -11.93 7.72
C PHE A 200 -16.23 -11.49 7.35
N LYS A 201 -17.17 -11.67 8.28
CA LYS A 201 -18.58 -11.32 8.05
C LYS A 201 -18.80 -9.83 8.11
N CYS A 202 -18.05 -9.15 8.98
CA CYS A 202 -18.15 -7.72 9.20
C CYS A 202 -16.79 -7.01 9.15
N PRO A 203 -16.71 -5.85 8.48
CA PRO A 203 -15.49 -5.04 8.43
C PRO A 203 -14.91 -4.65 9.80
N GLN A 204 -15.73 -4.47 10.84
CA GLN A 204 -15.27 -4.15 12.19
C GLN A 204 -14.45 -5.28 12.86
N GLU A 205 -14.49 -6.48 12.29
CA GLU A 205 -13.67 -7.61 12.74
C GLU A 205 -12.21 -7.45 12.27
N TYR A 206 -11.98 -6.76 11.15
CA TYR A 206 -10.66 -6.62 10.55
C TYR A 206 -10.20 -5.19 10.30
N LEU A 207 -11.06 -4.19 10.47
CA LEU A 207 -10.76 -2.77 10.37
C LEU A 207 -10.90 -2.09 11.75
N ARG A 208 -9.98 -1.18 12.08
CA ARG A 208 -10.08 -0.32 13.26
C ARG A 208 -10.97 0.90 13.03
N ASP A 209 -11.11 1.28 11.76
CA ASP A 209 -12.02 2.32 11.29
C ASP A 209 -12.64 1.88 9.95
N PHE A 210 -13.09 2.80 9.11
CA PHE A 210 -13.80 2.45 7.87
C PHE A 210 -12.89 1.96 6.73
N VAL A 211 -11.57 2.16 6.84
CA VAL A 211 -10.63 1.93 5.73
C VAL A 211 -9.30 1.31 6.16
N HIS A 212 -8.96 1.37 7.45
CA HIS A 212 -7.70 0.88 7.97
C HIS A 212 -7.86 -0.43 8.73
N VAL A 213 -7.00 -1.40 8.41
CA VAL A 213 -6.95 -2.71 9.09
C VAL A 213 -6.70 -2.56 10.59
N ASP A 214 -7.28 -3.40 11.42
CA ASP A 214 -7.02 -3.48 12.85
C ASP A 214 -5.58 -3.92 13.13
N ALA A 215 -5.07 -3.63 14.32
CA ALA A 215 -3.72 -4.01 14.71
C ALA A 215 -3.49 -5.52 14.57
N TYR A 216 -4.44 -6.36 15.00
CA TYR A 216 -4.32 -7.81 14.86
C TYR A 216 -4.12 -8.25 13.41
N VAL A 217 -4.87 -7.65 12.49
CA VAL A 217 -4.76 -7.92 11.05
C VAL A 217 -3.44 -7.38 10.50
N ALA A 218 -3.00 -6.21 10.94
CA ALA A 218 -1.71 -5.63 10.57
C ALA A 218 -0.53 -6.55 10.94
N TRP A 219 -0.56 -7.19 12.11
CA TRP A 219 0.45 -8.18 12.51
C TRP A 219 0.44 -9.42 11.61
N ASN A 220 -0.74 -9.90 11.22
CA ASN A 220 -0.86 -11.03 10.29
C ASN A 220 -0.33 -10.69 8.90
N ILE A 221 -0.60 -9.47 8.41
CA ILE A 221 -0.02 -8.97 7.16
C ILE A 221 1.51 -8.97 7.22
N LEU A 222 2.09 -8.47 8.32
CA LEU A 222 3.55 -8.48 8.49
C LEU A 222 4.12 -9.90 8.48
N ASN A 223 3.48 -10.85 9.17
CA ASN A 223 3.89 -12.26 9.15
C ASN A 223 3.82 -12.85 7.74
N ILE A 224 2.79 -12.51 6.97
CA ILE A 224 2.67 -12.94 5.56
C ILE A 224 3.82 -12.39 4.73
N TYR A 225 4.17 -11.10 4.86
CA TYR A 225 5.33 -10.54 4.16
C TYR A 225 6.64 -11.25 4.51
N LEU A 226 6.85 -11.58 5.78
CA LEU A 226 8.04 -12.31 6.23
C LEU A 226 8.07 -13.74 5.68
N ASN A 227 6.93 -14.44 5.66
CA ASN A 227 6.83 -15.78 5.08
C ASN A 227 7.07 -15.75 3.56
N MET A 228 6.50 -14.77 2.85
CA MET A 228 6.75 -14.58 1.42
C MET A 228 8.24 -14.35 1.15
N LEU A 229 8.90 -13.53 1.98
CA LEU A 229 10.33 -13.25 1.86
C LEU A 229 11.18 -14.51 2.09
N GLN A 230 10.83 -15.30 3.11
CA GLN A 230 11.51 -16.56 3.36
C GLN A 230 11.40 -17.50 2.15
N THR A 231 10.19 -17.71 1.63
CA THR A 231 9.99 -18.54 0.42
C THR A 231 10.72 -17.96 -0.80
N PHE A 232 10.80 -16.65 -0.92
CA PHE A 232 11.57 -16.01 -1.99
C PHE A 232 13.06 -16.35 -1.89
N TRP A 233 13.66 -16.25 -0.71
CA TRP A 233 15.07 -16.63 -0.48
C TRP A 233 15.33 -18.12 -0.63
N GLU A 234 14.40 -18.98 -0.23
CA GLU A 234 14.52 -20.43 -0.45
C GLU A 234 14.63 -20.77 -1.95
N ASN A 235 13.94 -19.99 -2.81
CA ASN A 235 13.92 -20.21 -4.25
C ASN A 235 15.05 -19.48 -5.02
N HIS A 236 15.53 -18.34 -4.51
CA HIS A 236 16.47 -17.46 -5.23
C HIS A 236 17.82 -17.29 -4.52
N GLY A 237 17.97 -17.83 -3.31
CA GLY A 237 19.10 -17.59 -2.41
C GLY A 237 18.95 -16.31 -1.60
N GLU A 238 19.63 -16.27 -0.46
CA GLU A 238 19.75 -15.05 0.34
C GLU A 238 20.63 -14.01 -0.37
N PRO A 239 20.27 -12.71 -0.27
CA PRO A 239 21.02 -11.64 -0.91
C PRO A 239 22.41 -11.48 -0.29
N PRO A 240 23.40 -11.02 -1.06
CA PRO A 240 24.80 -10.98 -0.63
C PRO A 240 25.05 -10.07 0.57
N TRP A 241 24.22 -9.04 0.78
CA TRP A 241 24.35 -8.11 1.93
C TRP A 241 23.84 -8.69 3.26
N ARG A 242 23.25 -9.90 3.25
CA ARG A 242 22.84 -10.63 4.47
C ARG A 242 23.92 -11.60 4.96
N ARG A 243 24.97 -11.86 4.16
CA ARG A 243 26.04 -12.83 4.46
C ARG A 243 27.21 -12.21 5.20
#